data_AF-A0A1Z9AQY3-F1
#
_entry.id   AF-A0A1Z9AQY3-F1
#
_cell.length_a   1.000
_cell.length_b   1.000
_cell.length_c   1.000
_cell.angle_alpha   90.00
_cell.angle_beta   90.00
_cell.angle_gamma   90.00
#
_symmetry.space_group_name_H-M   'P 1'
#
loop_
_entity.id
_entity.type
_entity.pdbx_description
1 polymer ?
#
loop_
_entity_poly.entity_id
_entity_poly.type
_entity_poly.pdbx_seq_one_letter_code
_entity_poly.pdbx_strand_id
1 'polypeptide(L)'
;MTTPTTLHRVPKSFTCLFTPSHKHCWDIYEDDQGRLHAISTTSPEGDSRYGDHDHMLKTMSRPGFNLIPTEAGARKYAGAVVPLPSDYFERVDHYAKMRGFHHHFSVKQISQPSLPSQIAA
;
A
#
# COMPACT_ATOMS: atom_id res chain seq x y z
N MET A 1 -2.93 13.10 -6.29
CA MET A 1 -2.39 11.78 -6.67
C MET A 1 -1.00 11.99 -7.25
N THR A 2 -0.04 11.11 -6.93
CA THR A 2 1.32 11.21 -7.46
C THR A 2 1.41 10.42 -8.77
N THR A 3 1.85 11.08 -9.84
CA THR A 3 2.03 10.43 -11.14
C THR A 3 3.26 9.51 -11.10
N PRO A 4 3.20 8.28 -11.66
CA PRO A 4 4.36 7.39 -11.71
C PRO A 4 5.50 8.04 -12.49
N THR A 5 6.67 8.16 -11.86
CA THR A 5 7.82 8.85 -12.45
C THR A 5 8.49 8.04 -13.55
N THR A 6 8.37 6.72 -13.46
CA THR A 6 9.05 5.76 -14.32
C THR A 6 8.23 5.31 -15.53
N LEU A 7 7.00 5.84 -15.70
CA LEU A 7 6.02 5.38 -16.69
C LEU A 7 6.58 5.26 -18.12
N HIS A 8 7.48 6.16 -18.52
CA HIS A 8 8.09 6.18 -19.84
C HIS A 8 9.02 4.99 -20.13
N ARG A 9 9.49 4.26 -19.11
CA ARG A 9 10.40 3.10 -19.25
C ARG A 9 9.70 1.75 -19.15
N VAL A 10 8.44 1.75 -18.70
CA VAL A 10 7.71 0.53 -18.38
C VAL A 10 6.80 0.15 -19.55
N PRO A 11 6.66 -1.15 -19.90
CA PRO A 11 5.71 -1.58 -20.92
C PRO A 11 4.30 -1.07 -20.64
N LYS A 12 3.57 -0.68 -21.71
CA LYS A 12 2.20 -0.12 -21.58
C LYS A 12 1.18 -1.10 -20.97
N SER A 13 1.46 -2.40 -21.04
CA SER A 13 0.61 -3.43 -20.43
C SER A 13 0.71 -3.46 -18.91
N PHE A 14 1.73 -2.86 -18.33
CA PHE A 14 1.94 -2.90 -16.89
C PHE A 14 1.08 -1.86 -16.21
N THR A 15 0.54 -2.21 -15.05
CA THR A 15 -0.27 -1.30 -14.24
C THR A 15 0.53 -0.85 -13.03
N CYS A 16 0.74 0.47 -12.89
CA CYS A 16 1.36 1.01 -11.68
C CYS A 16 0.40 0.85 -10.50
N LEU A 17 0.82 0.15 -9.45
CA LEU A 17 0.03 -0.06 -8.24
C LEU A 17 0.46 0.88 -7.11
N PHE A 18 1.75 1.17 -6.98
CA PHE A 18 2.27 2.02 -5.93
C PHE A 18 3.37 2.96 -6.42
N THR A 19 3.43 4.14 -5.82
CA THR A 19 4.48 5.14 -6.03
C THR A 19 5.14 5.44 -4.69
N PRO A 20 6.41 5.87 -4.66
CA PRO A 20 7.07 6.18 -3.41
C PRO A 20 6.65 7.55 -2.86
N SER A 21 6.75 7.72 -1.54
CA SER A 21 6.60 9.03 -0.88
C SER A 21 7.78 9.98 -1.14
N HIS A 22 8.93 9.45 -1.57
CA HIS A 22 10.18 10.19 -1.78
C HIS A 22 10.65 10.07 -3.23
N LYS A 23 11.38 11.08 -3.70
CA LYS A 23 11.89 11.16 -5.09
C LYS A 23 12.88 10.04 -5.46
N HIS A 24 13.55 9.42 -4.49
CA HIS A 24 14.56 8.37 -4.71
C HIS A 24 14.09 7.04 -4.11
N CYS A 25 13.37 6.24 -4.90
CA CYS A 25 12.81 4.97 -4.44
C CYS A 25 12.35 4.15 -5.66
N TRP A 26 11.30 3.33 -5.52
CA TRP A 26 10.77 2.48 -6.59
C TRP A 26 9.26 2.68 -6.77
N ASP A 27 8.84 2.84 -8.01
CA ASP A 27 7.44 2.64 -8.42
C ASP A 27 7.18 1.13 -8.54
N ILE A 28 6.05 0.63 -8.03
CA ILE A 28 5.70 -0.79 -8.13
C ILE A 28 4.65 -0.98 -9.22
N TYR A 29 4.98 -1.82 -10.20
CA TYR A 29 4.10 -2.20 -11.30
C TYR A 29 3.73 -3.66 -11.23
N GLU A 30 2.58 -3.98 -11.80
CA GLU A 30 2.11 -5.32 -12.05
C GLU A 30 2.11 -5.60 -13.54
N ASP A 31 2.62 -6.76 -13.95
CA ASP A 31 2.53 -7.24 -15.33
C ASP A 31 1.21 -7.98 -15.61
N ASP A 32 1.01 -8.40 -16.86
CA ASP A 32 -0.18 -9.14 -17.31
C ASP A 32 -0.31 -10.55 -16.68
N GLN A 33 0.75 -11.04 -16.05
CA GLN A 33 0.78 -12.33 -15.35
C GLN A 33 0.58 -12.19 -13.83
N GLY A 34 0.34 -10.97 -13.33
CA GLY A 34 0.16 -10.70 -11.91
C GLY A 34 1.46 -10.68 -11.09
N ARG A 35 2.62 -10.56 -11.75
CA ARG A 35 3.92 -10.43 -11.07
C ARG A 35 4.22 -8.96 -10.84
N LEU A 36 4.84 -8.69 -9.69
CA LEU A 36 5.18 -7.35 -9.27
C LEU A 36 6.64 -7.05 -9.58
N HIS A 37 6.87 -5.85 -10.12
CA HIS A 37 8.17 -5.32 -10.49
C HIS A 37 8.39 -3.98 -9.80
N ALA A 38 9.59 -3.78 -9.26
CA ALA A 38 10.03 -2.52 -8.69
C ALA A 38 10.88 -1.79 -9.72
N ILE A 39 10.39 -0.64 -10.17
CA ILE A 39 11.04 0.19 -11.18
C ILE A 39 11.62 1.41 -10.46
N SER A 40 12.94 1.52 -10.47
CA SER A 40 13.68 2.55 -9.76
C SER A 40 13.39 3.93 -10.35
N THR A 41 13.08 4.90 -9.50
CA THR A 41 12.82 6.28 -9.92
C THR A 41 14.07 7.02 -10.36
N THR A 42 15.26 6.45 -10.12
CA THR A 42 16.55 7.13 -10.34
C THR A 42 17.46 6.45 -11.36
N SER A 43 17.40 5.13 -11.52
CA SER A 43 18.36 4.40 -12.35
C SER A 43 17.81 3.05 -12.83
N PRO A 44 17.83 2.74 -14.14
CA PRO A 44 17.34 1.47 -14.68
C PRO A 44 18.04 0.23 -14.10
N GLU A 45 19.30 0.33 -13.68
CA GLU A 45 20.05 -0.76 -13.06
C GLU A 45 19.46 -1.19 -11.72
N GLY A 46 18.63 -0.35 -11.11
CA GLY A 46 17.89 -0.65 -9.87
C GLY A 46 16.52 -1.28 -10.10
N ASP A 47 16.10 -1.50 -11.35
CA ASP A 47 14.86 -2.18 -11.66
C ASP A 47 14.99 -3.67 -11.32
N SER A 48 13.98 -4.24 -10.65
CA SER A 48 14.04 -5.61 -10.18
C SER A 48 12.66 -6.23 -10.05
N ARG A 49 12.62 -7.57 -9.98
CA ARG A 49 11.40 -8.27 -9.60
C ARG A 49 11.10 -7.99 -8.12
N TYR A 50 9.92 -7.47 -7.85
CA TYR A 50 9.46 -7.17 -6.49
C TYR A 50 8.84 -8.39 -5.82
N GLY A 51 8.09 -9.21 -6.56
CA GLY A 51 7.47 -10.42 -6.02
C GLY A 51 6.10 -10.72 -6.66
N ASP A 52 5.17 -11.15 -5.83
CA ASP A 52 3.76 -11.42 -6.16
C ASP A 52 2.83 -10.70 -5.16
N HIS A 53 1.52 -10.89 -5.31
CA HIS A 53 0.52 -10.26 -4.43
C HIS A 53 0.64 -10.70 -2.97
N ASP A 54 0.98 -11.97 -2.70
CA ASP A 54 1.19 -12.46 -1.33
C ASP A 54 2.40 -11.78 -0.68
N HIS A 55 3.48 -11.57 -1.44
CA HIS A 55 4.62 -10.78 -1.01
C HIS A 55 4.21 -9.34 -0.70
N MET A 56 3.43 -8.69 -1.56
CA MET A 56 2.95 -7.33 -1.31
C MET A 56 2.09 -7.23 -0.05
N LEU A 57 1.15 -8.16 0.16
CA LEU A 57 0.32 -8.20 1.37
C LEU A 57 1.17 -8.34 2.64
N LYS A 58 2.19 -9.20 2.61
CA LYS A 58 3.16 -9.35 3.72
C LYS A 58 4.01 -8.11 3.92
N THR A 59 4.33 -7.38 2.86
CA THR A 59 5.11 -6.14 2.95
C THR A 59 4.26 -4.98 3.46
N MET A 60 3.00 -4.87 3.03
CA MET A 60 2.01 -3.90 3.53
C MET A 60 1.65 -4.10 5.01
N SER A 61 1.81 -5.30 5.57
CA SER A 61 1.60 -5.56 7.00
C SER A 61 2.78 -5.13 7.88
N ARG A 62 3.92 -4.74 7.29
CA ARG A 62 5.09 -4.27 8.05
C ARG A 62 4.94 -2.78 8.42
N PRO A 63 5.29 -2.38 9.65
CA PRO A 63 5.23 -0.98 10.08
C PRO A 63 6.04 0.02 9.23
N GLY A 64 7.05 -0.46 8.49
CA GLY A 64 7.89 0.37 7.62
C GLY A 64 7.36 0.56 6.20
N PHE A 65 6.18 0.05 5.86
CA PHE A 65 5.58 0.24 4.55
C PHE A 65 5.17 1.72 4.36
N ASN A 66 5.68 2.36 3.31
CA ASN A 66 5.52 3.79 3.07
C ASN A 66 5.18 4.14 1.60
N LEU A 67 4.83 3.14 0.78
CA LEU A 67 4.43 3.39 -0.60
C LEU A 67 3.01 3.92 -0.67
N ILE A 68 2.78 4.85 -1.57
CA ILE A 68 1.49 5.52 -1.82
C ILE A 68 0.77 4.75 -2.94
N PRO A 69 -0.42 4.17 -2.69
CA PRO A 69 -1.16 3.46 -3.72
C PRO A 69 -1.64 4.42 -4.82
N THR A 70 -1.58 3.97 -6.07
CA THR A 70 -2.31 4.58 -7.19
C THR A 70 -3.80 4.22 -7.09
N GLU A 71 -4.66 4.74 -7.97
CA GLU A 71 -6.06 4.31 -8.02
C GLU A 71 -6.18 2.80 -8.28
N ALA A 72 -5.38 2.26 -9.21
CA ALA A 72 -5.35 0.84 -9.50
C ALA A 72 -4.89 0.01 -8.28
N GLY A 73 -3.83 0.46 -7.59
CA GLY A 73 -3.38 -0.18 -6.36
C GLY A 73 -4.43 -0.13 -5.25
N ALA A 74 -5.05 1.03 -5.03
CA ALA A 74 -6.09 1.20 -4.03
C ALA A 74 -7.31 0.32 -4.32
N ARG A 75 -7.74 0.22 -5.58
CA ARG A 75 -8.85 -0.66 -6.00
C ARG A 75 -8.48 -2.13 -5.83
N LYS A 76 -7.27 -2.51 -6.20
CA LYS A 76 -6.82 -3.91 -6.16
C LYS A 76 -6.67 -4.44 -4.73
N TYR A 77 -6.15 -3.62 -3.83
CA TYR A 77 -5.98 -3.97 -2.42
C TYR A 77 -7.08 -3.39 -1.53
N ALA A 78 -8.22 -3.01 -2.12
CA ALA A 78 -9.40 -2.62 -1.37
C ALA A 78 -9.81 -3.78 -0.45
N GLY A 79 -9.86 -3.53 0.86
CA GLY A 79 -10.18 -4.55 1.88
C GLY A 79 -9.00 -5.40 2.38
N ALA A 80 -7.84 -5.38 1.71
CA ALA A 80 -6.59 -5.90 2.30
C ALA A 80 -6.07 -5.01 3.44
N VAL A 81 -6.50 -3.74 3.44
CA VAL A 81 -6.37 -2.79 4.54
C VAL A 81 -7.62 -2.96 5.42
N VAL A 82 -7.55 -3.86 6.40
CA VAL A 82 -8.67 -4.12 7.32
C VAL A 82 -8.78 -2.97 8.34
N PRO A 83 -9.99 -2.44 8.62
CA PRO A 83 -10.17 -1.47 9.69
C PRO A 83 -9.65 -2.03 11.01
N LEU A 84 -8.96 -1.20 11.78
CA LEU A 84 -8.57 -1.58 13.14
C LEU A 84 -9.84 -1.91 13.94
N PRO A 85 -9.83 -3.01 14.72
CA PRO A 85 -10.83 -3.21 15.75
C PRO A 85 -10.95 -1.94 16.61
N SER A 86 -12.16 -1.58 17.01
CA SER A 86 -12.42 -0.32 17.73
C SER A 86 -11.62 -0.20 19.03
N ASP A 87 -11.20 -1.33 19.62
CA ASP A 87 -10.40 -1.43 20.85
C ASP A 87 -8.88 -1.50 20.58
N TYR A 88 -8.42 -1.34 19.33
CA TYR A 88 -7.02 -1.56 18.96
C TYR A 88 -6.04 -0.72 19.79
N PHE A 89 -6.34 0.56 20.02
CA PHE A 89 -5.48 1.46 20.78
C PHE A 89 -5.51 1.20 22.30
N GLU A 90 -6.54 0.52 22.78
CA GLU A 90 -6.66 0.09 24.18
C GLU A 90 -5.93 -1.24 24.42
N ARG A 91 -5.70 -2.02 23.35
CA ARG A 91 -5.15 -3.38 23.41
C ARG A 91 -3.97 -3.58 22.46
N VAL A 92 -3.10 -2.58 22.37
CA VAL A 92 -1.96 -2.57 21.44
C VAL A 92 -1.07 -3.81 21.62
N ASP A 93 -0.79 -4.23 22.86
CA ASP A 93 0.05 -5.40 23.15
C ASP A 93 -0.63 -6.72 22.76
N HIS A 94 -1.95 -6.81 22.89
CA HIS A 94 -2.73 -7.98 22.47
C HIS A 94 -2.68 -8.14 20.95
N TYR A 95 -2.95 -7.06 20.21
CA TYR A 95 -2.88 -7.09 18.74
C TYR A 95 -1.44 -7.22 18.23
N ALA A 96 -0.44 -6.73 18.96
CA ALA A 96 0.97 -6.99 18.67
C ALA A 96 1.33 -8.47 18.83
N LYS A 97 0.85 -9.14 19.88
CA LYS A 97 0.99 -10.59 20.05
C LYS A 97 0.26 -11.35 18.95
N MET A 98 -0.99 -10.97 18.63
CA MET A 98 -1.77 -11.59 17.55
C MET A 98 -1.10 -11.47 16.18
N ARG A 99 -0.41 -10.36 15.88
CA ARG A 99 0.44 -10.23 14.68
C ARG A 99 1.63 -11.21 14.65
N GLY A 100 2.13 -11.58 15.83
CA GLY A 100 3.14 -12.63 15.98
C GLY A 100 2.62 -14.03 15.67
N PHE A 101 1.30 -14.25 15.82
CA PHE A 101 0.62 -15.52 15.50
C PHE A 101 -0.04 -15.54 14.11
N HIS A 102 -0.39 -14.37 13.55
CA HIS A 102 -1.03 -14.22 12.24
C HIS A 102 -0.45 -13.01 11.47
N HIS A 103 0.13 -13.26 10.29
CA HIS A 103 0.89 -12.29 9.49
C HIS A 103 0.11 -11.10 8.88
N HIS A 104 -1.18 -10.93 9.19
CA HIS A 104 -2.07 -10.03 8.46
C HIS A 104 -2.83 -9.07 9.38
N PHE A 105 -2.26 -7.90 9.68
CA PHE A 105 -3.00 -6.69 10.04
C PHE A 105 -2.20 -5.46 9.60
N SER A 106 -2.78 -4.59 8.76
CA SER A 106 -2.17 -3.31 8.33
C SER A 106 -2.98 -2.10 8.85
N VAL A 107 -2.31 -0.99 9.12
CA VAL A 107 -2.73 0.10 10.03
C VAL A 107 -2.72 1.47 9.34
N LYS A 108 -3.73 2.31 9.69
CA LYS A 108 -4.00 3.76 9.48
C LYS A 108 -4.70 4.13 8.15
N GLN A 109 -5.76 4.95 8.16
CA GLN A 109 -5.86 6.29 8.75
C GLN A 109 -7.10 6.52 9.65
N ILE A 110 -6.91 7.37 10.68
CA ILE A 110 -7.94 7.90 11.58
C ILE A 110 -8.95 8.72 10.77
N SER A 111 -10.21 8.32 10.78
CA SER A 111 -11.33 9.15 10.32
C SER A 111 -11.35 10.43 11.17
N GLN A 112 -11.36 11.59 10.50
CA GLN A 112 -11.62 12.87 11.16
C GLN A 112 -12.89 12.73 12.03
N PRO A 113 -12.97 13.41 13.19
CA PRO A 113 -14.21 13.47 13.95
C PRO A 113 -15.31 13.99 13.04
N SER A 114 -16.41 13.25 13.01
CA SER A 114 -17.64 13.64 12.32
C SER A 114 -18.01 15.06 12.73
N LEU A 115 -18.11 15.95 11.74
CA LEU A 115 -18.89 17.19 11.93
C LEU A 115 -20.29 16.77 12.38
N PRO A 116 -20.84 17.36 13.45
CA PRO A 116 -22.21 17.08 13.83
C PRO A 116 -23.12 17.47 12.65
N SER A 117 -23.78 16.46 12.12
CA SER A 117 -24.97 16.67 11.30
C SER A 117 -26.09 17.18 12.20
N GLN A 118 -26.96 17.99 11.60
CA GLN A 118 -28.19 18.60 12.15
C GLN A 118 -27.93 19.95 12.84
N ILE A 119 -28.56 21.03 12.39
CA ILE A 119 -30.02 21.14 12.35
C ILE A 119 -30.58 21.44 10.95
N ALA A 120 -31.65 20.70 10.62
CA ALA A 120 -32.55 20.91 9.50
C ALA A 120 -33.63 21.96 9.83
N ALA A 121 -34.25 22.47 8.77
CA ALA A 121 -35.42 23.37 8.68
C ALA A 121 -35.12 24.88 8.62
#